data_AF-A0A7J8SZ10-F1
#
_entry.id   AF-A0A7J8SZ10-F1
#
_cell.length_a   1.000
_cell.length_b   1.000
_cell.length_c   1.000
_cell.angle_alpha   90.00
_cell.angle_beta   90.00
_cell.angle_gamma   90.00
#
_symmetry.space_group_name_H-M   'P 1'
#
loop_
_entity.id
_entity.type
_entity.pdbx_description
1 polymer ?
#
loop_
_entity_poly.entity_id
_entity_poly.type
_entity_poly.pdbx_seq_one_letter_code
_entity_poly.pdbx_strand_id
1 'polypeptide(L)' 'MEMPEVIPVCYCGNLAKLNTYWSNNNPGRRFFGCKKFDSGFRKPCQFFSWFGPPLMPHSRIMLLDLLRKVRTLE' A
#
# COMPACT_ATOMS: atom_id res chain seq x y z
N MET A 1 -10.40 -11.41 4.94
CA MET A 1 -9.79 -10.07 4.99
C MET A 1 -8.82 -10.11 6.15
N GLU A 2 -7.51 -10.24 5.91
CA GLU A 2 -6.53 -10.21 7.01
C GLU A 2 -6.58 -8.84 7.67
N MET A 3 -6.95 -8.83 8.95
CA MET A 3 -6.99 -7.63 9.77
C MET A 3 -5.61 -7.44 10.38
N PRO A 4 -4.99 -6.24 10.28
CA PRO A 4 -3.68 -6.01 10.85
C PRO A 4 -3.73 -6.18 12.37
N GLU A 5 -2.86 -7.03 12.92
CA GLU A 5 -2.74 -7.26 14.37
C GLU A 5 -2.35 -5.98 15.12
N VAL A 6 -1.59 -5.10 14.47
CA VAL A 6 -1.21 -3.78 14.98
C VAL A 6 -1.32 -2.72 13.89
N ILE A 7 -2.05 -1.64 14.18
CA ILE A 7 -2.13 -0.45 13.31
C ILE A 7 -1.21 0.62 13.91
N PRO A 8 -0.16 1.06 13.18
CA PRO A 8 0.76 2.05 13.72
C PRO A 8 0.14 3.44 13.78
N VAL A 9 0.66 4.26 14.70
CA VAL A 9 0.30 5.67 14.84
C VAL A 9 1.26 6.53 14.01
N CYS A 10 0.72 7.43 13.18
CA CYS A 10 1.54 8.34 12.39
C CYS A 10 2.11 9.49 13.22
N TYR A 11 3.01 10.29 12.64
CA TYR A 11 3.61 11.46 13.31
C TYR A 11 2.62 12.54 13.74
N CYS A 12 1.37 12.48 13.29
CA CYS A 12 0.29 13.35 13.77
C CYS A 12 -0.47 12.78 14.98
N GLY A 13 -0.04 11.67 15.57
CA GLY A 13 -0.73 11.02 16.69
C GLY A 13 -2.02 10.27 16.30
N ASN A 14 -2.29 10.09 15.01
CA ASN A 14 -3.48 9.40 14.51
C ASN A 14 -3.16 8.00 13.98
N LEU A 15 -4.11 7.07 14.03
CA LEU A 15 -3.96 5.75 13.38
C LEU A 15 -3.69 5.90 11.89
N ALA A 16 -2.64 5.21 11.41
CA ALA A 16 -2.28 5.20 10.01
C ALA A 16 -3.30 4.39 9.18
N LYS A 17 -3.45 4.79 7.92
CA LYS A 17 -4.30 4.11 6.94
C LYS A 17 -3.48 3.03 6.23
N LEU A 18 -4.03 1.83 6.12
CA LEU A 18 -3.49 0.79 5.23
C LEU A 18 -3.83 1.15 3.79
N ASN A 19 -2.82 1.25 2.93
CA ASN A 19 -2.93 1.54 1.52
C ASN A 19 -2.27 0.41 0.71
N THR A 20 -2.68 0.27 -0.55
CA THR A 20 -2.08 -0.65 -1.51
C THR A 20 -1.43 0.14 -2.63
N TYR A 21 -0.16 -0.14 -2.91
CA TYR A 21 0.57 0.43 -4.03
C TYR A 21 0.45 -0.47 -5.26
N TRP A 22 0.10 0.12 -6.40
CA TRP A 22 -0.16 -0.57 -7.65
C TRP A 22 0.80 -0.11 -8.75
N SER A 23 2.10 -0.35 -8.56
CA SER A 23 3.10 -0.15 -9.61
C SER A 23 3.58 -1.47 -10.18
N ASN A 24 4.12 -1.45 -11.40
CA ASN A 24 4.81 -2.61 -11.99
C ASN A 24 5.96 -3.11 -11.10
N ASN A 25 6.57 -2.19 -10.35
CA ASN A 25 7.74 -2.45 -9.51
C ASN A 25 7.39 -2.97 -8.10
N ASN A 26 6.13 -2.90 -7.67
CA ASN A 26 5.73 -3.39 -6.34
C ASN A 26 4.19 -3.59 -6.29
N PRO A 27 3.63 -4.43 -7.17
CA PRO A 27 2.19 -4.58 -7.34
C PRO A 27 1.57 -5.20 -6.11
N GLY A 28 0.43 -4.66 -5.67
CA GLY A 28 -0.27 -5.16 -4.50
C GLY A 28 0.49 -4.96 -3.17
N ARG A 29 1.61 -4.23 -3.16
CA ARG A 29 2.37 -4.04 -1.92
C ARG A 29 1.65 -3.07 -1.01
N ARG A 30 1.43 -3.50 0.21
CA ARG A 30 0.70 -2.73 1.21
C ARG A 30 1.62 -1.94 2.12
N PHE A 31 1.18 -0.76 2.53
CA PHE A 31 1.90 0.10 3.46
C PHE A 31 0.92 0.91 4.31
N PHE A 32 1.37 1.32 5.49
CA PHE A 32 0.68 2.28 6.33
C PHE A 32 1.16 3.69 6.01
N GLY A 33 0.22 4.61 5.81
CA GLY A 33 0.49 6.02 5.57
C GLY A 33 -0.44 6.93 6.37
N CYS A 34 -0.02 8.17 6.63
CA CYS A 34 -0.91 9.15 7.26
C CYS A 34 -2.08 9.49 6.33
N LYS A 35 -3.29 9.61 6.87
CA LYS A 35 -4.46 10.10 6.12
C LYS A 35 -4.27 11.52 5.58
N LYS A 36 -3.40 12.31 6.21
CA LYS A 36 -3.08 13.69 5.81
C LYS A 36 -2.05 13.78 4.68
N PHE A 37 -1.58 12.64 4.16
CA PHE A 37 -0.60 12.61 3.07
C PHE A 37 -1.18 13.17 1.76
N ASP A 38 -2.43 12.83 1.44
CA ASP A 38 -3.08 13.16 0.14
C ASP A 38 -4.12 14.30 0.23
N SER A 39 -4.12 15.04 1.33
CA SER A 39 -5.17 16.04 1.63
C SER A 39 -4.78 17.48 1.24
N GLY A 40 -3.77 17.67 0.40
CA GLY A 40 -3.36 19.01 -0.08
C GLY A 40 -2.84 19.97 1.01
N PHE A 41 -2.49 19.47 2.21
CA PHE A 41 -1.89 20.31 3.25
C PHE A 41 -0.51 20.81 2.81
N ARG A 42 -0.18 22.07 3.15
CA ARG A 42 1.13 22.69 2.87
C ARG A 42 2.33 21.88 3.39
N LYS A 43 2.12 21.05 4.43
CA LYS A 43 3.11 20.12 4.98
C LYS A 43 2.44 18.76 5.24
N PRO A 44 2.41 17.85 4.25
CA PRO A 44 1.83 16.52 4.44
C PRO A 44 2.67 15.71 5.42
N CYS A 45 2.00 14.89 6.23
CA CYS A 45 2.69 13.97 7.14
C CYS A 45 3.32 12.84 6.33
N GLN A 46 4.64 12.72 6.40
CA GLN A 46 5.43 11.74 5.64
C GLN A 46 5.60 10.39 6.38
N PHE A 47 4.71 10.07 7.32
CA PHE A 47 4.74 8.77 7.97
C PHE A 47 4.53 7.64 6.94
N PHE A 48 5.41 6.64 6.97
CA PHE A 48 5.39 5.49 6.09
C PHE A 48 5.91 4.25 6.82
N SER A 49 5.22 3.12 6.68
CA SER A 49 5.70 1.81 7.13
C SER A 49 5.18 0.70 6.23
N TRP A 50 6.00 -0.29 5.89
CA TRP A 50 5.53 -1.44 5.13
C TRP A 50 4.55 -2.30 5.96
N PHE A 51 3.50 -2.82 5.31
CA PHE A 51 2.63 -3.84 5.88
C PHE A 51 3.16 -5.21 5.44
N GLY A 52 3.72 -5.95 6.40
CA GLY A 52 4.25 -7.29 6.17
C GLY A 52 5.46 -7.37 5.24
N PRO A 53 5.94 -8.59 4.98
CA PRO A 53 7.02 -8.84 4.03
C PRO A 53 6.62 -8.51 2.59
N PRO A 54 7.59 -8.28 1.68
CA PRO A 54 7.32 -8.22 0.24
C PRO A 54 6.62 -9.49 -0.24
N LEU A 55 5.84 -9.36 -1.31
CA LEU A 55 5.40 -10.53 -2.07
C LEU A 55 6.62 -11.28 -2.60
N MET A 56 6.52 -12.62 -2.58
CA MET A 56 7.53 -13.47 -3.20
C MET A 56 7.60 -13.20 -4.71
N PRO A 57 8.79 -13.29 -5.33
CA PRO A 57 8.98 -12.96 -6.75
C PRO A 57 7.99 -13.67 -7.68
N HIS A 58 7.72 -14.95 -7.43
CA HIS A 58 6.76 -15.74 -8.20
C HIS A 58 5.33 -15.19 -8.10
N SER A 59 4.83 -14.99 -6.88
CA SER A 59 3.51 -14.40 -6.63
C SER A 59 3.36 -13.02 -7.26
N ARG A 60 4.45 -12.24 -7.28
CA ARG A 60 4.49 -10.93 -7.90
C ARG A 60 4.34 -11.00 -9.43
N ILE A 61 5.01 -11.93 -10.10
CA ILE A 61 4.89 -12.15 -11.55
C ILE A 61 3.46 -12.57 -11.89
N MET A 62 2.92 -13.56 -11.18
CA MET A 62 1.55 -14.03 -11.38
C MET A 62 0.52 -12.89 -11.23
N LEU A 63 0.68 -12.06 -10.19
CA LEU A 63 -0.21 -10.91 -9.97
C LEU A 63 -0.13 -9.90 -11.12
N LEU A 64 1.08 -9.60 -11.63
CA LEU A 64 1.25 -8.70 -12.77
C LEU A 64 0.60 -9.25 -14.04
N ASP A 65 0.78 -10.54 -14.33
CA ASP A 65 0.19 -11.17 -15.52
C ASP A 65 -1.33 -11.19 -15.44
N LEU A 66 -1.89 -11.45 -14.26
CA LEU A 66 -3.33 -11.37 -14.03
C LEU A 66 -3.85 -9.95 -14.24
N LEU A 67 -3.19 -8.94 -13.67
CA LEU A 67 -3.57 -7.53 -13.86
C LEU A 67 -3.52 -7.10 -15.33
N ARG A 68 -2.51 -7.57 -16.08
CA ARG A 68 -2.42 -7.31 -17.53
C ARG A 68 -3.59 -7.92 -18.28
N LYS A 69 -3.93 -9.19 -18.00
CA LYS A 69 -5.06 -9.88 -18.63
C LYS A 69 -6.38 -9.17 -18.35
N VAL A 70 -6.62 -8.75 -17.10
CA VAL A 70 -7.85 -8.02 -16.73
C VAL A 70 -7.96 -6.71 -17.52
N ARG A 71 -6.87 -5.93 -17.62
CA ARG A 71 -6.87 -4.68 -18.40
C ARG A 71 -7.08 -4.85 -19.90
N THR A 72 -6.79 -6.00 -20.47
CA THR A 72 -7.06 -6.29 -21.90
C THR A 72 -8.49 -6.79 -22.15
N LEU A 73 -9.25 -7.05 -21.09
CA LEU A 73 -10.65 -7.45 -21.15
C LEU A 73 -11.61 -6.27 -20.93
N GLU A 74 -11.09 -5.11 -20.50
CA GLU A 74 -11.77 -3.81 -20.49
C GLU A 74 -11.64 -3.15 -21.87
#